data_AF-A0A0C9YHC6-F1
#
_entry.id   AF-A0A0C9YHC6-F1
#
_cell.length_a   1.000
_cell.length_b   1.000
_cell.length_c   1.000
_cell.angle_alpha   90.00
_cell.angle_beta   90.00
_cell.angle_gamma   90.00
#
_symmetry.space_group_name_H-M   'P 1'
#
loop_
_entity.id
_entity.type
_entity.pdbx_description
1 polymer ?
#
loop_
_entity_poly.entity_id
_entity_poly.type
_entity_poly.pdbx_seq_one_letter_code
_entity_poly.pdbx_strand_id
1 'polypeptide(L)'
;MSSERGGFRGRSDVLIGDAPINLTLYKSKSFMNISGPSIAAEYRKSVNSPSSMIVITDSLSHRVEALSVKLGGSANGHNGVKSIISALGGELSFYRFRVGIGRDDTDAATYVLQRLSSHERRYWTEDGLDLILAEIEKVARKNG
;
A
#
# COMPACT_ATOMS: atom_id res chain seq x y z
N MET A 1 12.15 -21.66 -12.75
CA MET A 1 12.23 -21.56 -11.28
C MET A 1 11.25 -20.49 -10.80
N SER A 2 10.01 -20.86 -10.48
CA SER A 2 9.02 -19.91 -9.92
C SER A 2 9.25 -19.84 -8.40
N SER A 3 10.08 -18.90 -7.95
CA SER A 3 10.21 -18.60 -6.53
C SER A 3 9.10 -17.62 -6.13
N GLU A 4 7.83 -18.05 -6.19
CA GLU A 4 6.77 -17.28 -5.54
C GLU A 4 6.92 -17.45 -4.03
N ARG A 5 7.77 -16.63 -3.43
CA ARG A 5 7.63 -16.31 -2.01
C ARG A 5 6.28 -15.61 -1.89
N GLY A 6 5.26 -16.37 -1.51
CA GLY A 6 3.92 -15.85 -1.24
C GLY A 6 3.92 -14.79 -0.13
N GLY A 7 2.74 -14.30 0.23
CA GLY A 7 2.59 -13.27 1.25
C GLY A 7 2.01 -13.79 2.56
N PHE A 8 1.97 -12.92 3.55
CA PHE A 8 0.98 -13.04 4.61
C PHE A 8 -0.36 -12.52 4.05
N ARG A 9 -1.43 -13.27 4.29
CA ARG A 9 -2.78 -12.94 3.80
C ARG A 9 -3.79 -13.08 4.93
N GLY A 10 -4.67 -12.10 5.05
CA GLY A 10 -5.90 -12.18 5.83
C GLY A 10 -7.09 -11.85 4.94
N ARG A 11 -8.22 -12.55 5.13
CA ARG A 11 -9.46 -12.29 4.41
C ARG A 11 -10.61 -12.29 5.41
N SER A 12 -11.50 -11.32 5.30
CA SER A 12 -12.67 -11.20 6.16
C SER A 12 -13.78 -10.45 5.43
N ASP A 13 -15.02 -10.81 5.72
CA ASP A 13 -16.17 -10.00 5.35
C ASP A 13 -16.39 -8.98 6.46
N VAL A 14 -16.35 -7.70 6.10
CA VAL A 14 -16.47 -6.58 7.05
C VAL A 14 -17.55 -5.62 6.58
N LEU A 15 -18.15 -4.92 7.52
CA LEU A 15 -19.04 -3.79 7.21
C LEU A 15 -18.19 -2.52 7.15
N ILE A 16 -18.27 -1.81 6.04
CA ILE A 16 -17.77 -0.44 5.92
C ILE A 16 -18.99 0.46 5.75
N GLY A 17 -19.30 1.24 6.79
CA GLY A 17 -20.63 1.83 6.93
C GLY A 17 -21.69 0.73 6.97
N ASP A 18 -22.66 0.81 6.07
CA ASP A 18 -23.73 -0.19 5.92
C ASP A 18 -23.47 -1.18 4.77
N ALA A 19 -22.35 -1.04 4.04
CA ALA A 19 -22.04 -1.88 2.89
C ALA A 19 -21.17 -3.08 3.31
N PRO A 20 -21.61 -4.33 3.05
CA PRO A 20 -20.76 -5.50 3.23
C PRO A 20 -19.68 -5.52 2.15
N ILE A 21 -18.43 -5.62 2.58
CA ILE A 21 -17.29 -5.76 1.68
C ILE A 21 -16.44 -6.98 2.03
N ASN A 22 -15.90 -7.63 1.01
CA ASN A 22 -14.89 -8.66 1.20
C ASN A 22 -13.50 -8.01 1.22
N LEU A 23 -12.88 -7.92 2.40
CA LEU A 23 -11.57 -7.31 2.58
C LEU A 23 -10.48 -8.39 2.50
N THR A 24 -9.51 -8.18 1.62
CA THR A 24 -8.27 -8.97 1.59
C THR A 24 -7.08 -8.07 1.95
N LEU A 25 -6.39 -8.42 3.04
CA LEU A 25 -5.12 -7.81 3.42
C LEU A 25 -3.99 -8.71 2.93
N TYR A 26 -2.97 -8.11 2.30
CA TYR A 26 -1.83 -8.85 1.78
C TYR A 26 -0.51 -8.10 2.04
N LYS A 27 0.49 -8.84 2.52
CA LYS A 27 1.87 -8.37 2.65
C LYS A 27 2.81 -9.37 1.99
N SER A 28 3.50 -8.93 0.93
CA SER A 28 4.51 -9.74 0.26
C SER A 28 5.67 -10.10 1.21
N LYS A 29 6.23 -11.31 1.08
CA LYS A 29 7.49 -11.72 1.74
C LYS A 29 8.72 -11.51 0.86
N SER A 30 8.53 -10.99 -0.36
CA SER A 30 9.61 -10.72 -1.30
C SER A 30 10.31 -9.39 -0.96
N PHE A 31 11.53 -9.22 -1.50
CA PHE A 31 12.23 -7.95 -1.43
C PHE A 31 11.46 -6.85 -2.17
N MET A 32 11.69 -5.60 -1.77
CA MET A 32 10.87 -4.48 -2.23
C MET A 32 10.89 -4.34 -3.76
N ASN A 33 12.05 -4.51 -4.39
CA ASN A 33 12.23 -4.44 -5.85
C ASN A 33 11.53 -5.57 -6.64
N ILE A 34 11.18 -6.68 -5.99
CA ILE A 34 10.56 -7.86 -6.62
C ILE A 34 9.26 -8.29 -5.92
N SER A 35 8.58 -7.34 -5.28
CA SER A 35 7.31 -7.57 -4.57
C SER A 35 6.11 -7.71 -5.51
N GLY A 36 6.17 -7.06 -6.67
CA GLY A 36 5.07 -6.94 -7.63
C GLY A 36 4.44 -8.26 -8.08
N PRO A 37 5.22 -9.27 -8.52
CA PRO A 37 4.66 -10.54 -9.00
C PRO A 37 3.73 -11.22 -7.99
N SER A 38 4.16 -11.30 -6.73
CA SER A 38 3.37 -11.93 -5.66
C SER A 38 2.07 -11.16 -5.35
N ILE A 39 2.12 -9.83 -5.40
CA ILE A 39 0.98 -8.95 -5.19
C ILE A 39 -0.01 -9.06 -6.36
N ALA A 40 0.50 -9.04 -7.60
CA ALA A 40 -0.32 -9.18 -8.79
C ALA A 40 -0.99 -10.56 -8.87
N ALA A 41 -0.31 -11.62 -8.44
CA ALA A 41 -0.88 -12.96 -8.35
C ALA A 41 -2.02 -13.03 -7.33
N GLU A 42 -1.92 -12.37 -6.18
CA GLU A 42 -3.02 -12.30 -5.20
C GLU A 42 -4.17 -11.42 -5.70
N TYR A 43 -3.86 -10.25 -6.26
CA TYR A 43 -4.83 -9.32 -6.82
C TYR A 43 -5.70 -9.99 -7.90
N ARG A 44 -5.10 -10.76 -8.82
CA ARG A 44 -5.85 -11.51 -9.84
C ARG A 44 -6.78 -12.60 -9.29
N LYS A 45 -6.58 -13.08 -8.06
CA LYS A 45 -7.45 -14.08 -7.41
C LYS A 45 -8.63 -13.44 -6.68
N SER A 46 -8.49 -12.18 -6.29
CA SER A 46 -9.35 -11.55 -5.28
C SER A 46 -10.32 -10.52 -5.85
N VAL A 47 -10.15 -10.06 -7.10
CA VAL A 47 -10.78 -8.80 -7.52
C VAL A 47 -11.41 -8.84 -8.92
N ASN A 48 -12.56 -8.16 -9.05
CA ASN A 48 -13.30 -7.93 -10.30
C ASN A 48 -13.01 -6.56 -10.96
N SER A 49 -12.46 -5.57 -10.24
CA SER A 49 -12.11 -4.22 -10.73
C SER A 49 -10.75 -3.72 -10.20
N PRO A 50 -9.87 -3.13 -11.04
CA PRO A 50 -8.62 -2.47 -10.61
C PRO A 50 -8.77 -1.40 -9.52
N SER A 51 -9.86 -0.63 -9.55
CA SER A 51 -10.07 0.51 -8.66
C SER A 51 -10.28 0.13 -7.20
N SER A 52 -10.45 -1.14 -6.86
CA SER A 52 -10.56 -1.60 -5.47
C SER A 52 -9.22 -2.04 -4.86
N MET A 53 -8.12 -1.99 -5.62
CA MET A 53 -6.79 -2.23 -5.05
C MET A 53 -6.25 -0.96 -4.37
N ILE A 54 -5.82 -1.12 -3.12
CA ILE A 54 -5.14 -0.09 -2.33
C ILE A 54 -3.71 -0.56 -2.04
N VAL A 55 -2.72 0.28 -2.34
CA VAL A 55 -1.32 0.05 -2.01
C VAL A 55 -0.87 1.12 -1.02
N ILE A 56 -0.54 0.71 0.20
CA ILE A 56 0.01 1.59 1.24
C ILE A 56 1.53 1.58 1.13
N THR A 57 2.15 2.75 0.99
CA THR A 57 3.61 2.90 0.80
C THR A 57 4.15 4.04 1.63
N ASP A 58 5.41 3.98 2.03
CA ASP A 58 6.13 5.14 2.54
C ASP A 58 6.35 6.19 1.44
N SER A 59 6.58 7.43 1.86
CA SER A 59 6.81 8.55 0.97
C SER A 59 7.75 9.58 1.57
N LEU A 60 8.90 9.72 0.90
CA LEU A 60 9.91 10.75 1.21
C LEU A 60 9.46 12.18 0.85
N SER A 61 8.47 12.32 -0.05
CA SER A 61 8.00 13.62 -0.52
C SER A 61 7.00 14.29 0.41
N HIS A 62 6.47 13.55 1.39
CA HIS A 62 5.48 14.06 2.34
C HIS A 62 6.12 14.11 3.72
N ARG A 63 5.79 15.15 4.48
CA ARG A 63 6.21 15.28 5.88
C ARG A 63 5.80 14.05 6.69
N VAL A 64 6.56 13.78 7.75
CA VAL A 64 6.23 12.77 8.77
C VAL A 64 4.75 12.91 9.18
N GLU A 65 4.06 11.77 9.34
CA GLU A 65 2.64 11.66 9.76
C GLU A 65 1.59 12.09 8.72
N ALA A 66 2.00 12.67 7.59
CA ALA A 66 1.06 13.02 6.53
C ALA A 66 0.60 11.78 5.76
N LEU A 67 -0.71 11.65 5.54
CA LEU A 67 -1.27 10.71 4.59
C LEU A 67 -1.65 11.44 3.30
N SER A 68 -1.25 10.92 2.14
CA SER A 68 -1.73 11.39 0.85
C SER A 68 -2.29 10.25 0.02
N VAL A 69 -3.56 10.36 -0.34
CA VAL A 69 -4.28 9.38 -1.16
C VAL A 69 -4.33 9.83 -2.62
N LYS A 70 -4.00 8.93 -3.54
CA LYS A 70 -4.06 9.19 -4.98
C LYS A 70 -4.48 7.94 -5.75
N LEU A 71 -5.37 8.09 -6.73
CA LEU A 71 -5.63 7.05 -7.74
C LEU A 71 -4.59 7.15 -8.86
N GLY A 72 -3.85 6.07 -9.11
CA GLY A 72 -2.84 5.96 -10.16
C GLY A 72 -1.69 6.97 -10.12
N GLY A 73 -1.06 7.18 -11.28
CA GLY A 73 0.20 7.92 -11.42
C GLY A 73 1.45 7.04 -11.36
N SER A 74 2.63 7.63 -11.56
CA SER A 74 3.90 6.89 -11.61
C SER A 74 4.41 6.44 -10.24
N ALA A 75 5.47 5.64 -10.23
CA ALA A 75 6.11 5.12 -9.03
C ALA A 75 6.88 6.19 -8.21
N ASN A 76 7.18 7.36 -8.78
CA ASN A 76 7.96 8.44 -8.13
C ASN A 76 9.23 7.93 -7.40
N GLY A 77 9.98 7.03 -8.04
CA GLY A 77 11.20 6.44 -7.46
C GLY A 77 10.99 5.29 -6.48
N HIS A 78 9.76 4.97 -6.09
CA HIS A 78 9.49 3.88 -5.15
C HIS A 78 9.60 2.50 -5.83
N ASN A 79 10.62 1.72 -5.46
CA ASN A 79 10.93 0.43 -6.10
C ASN A 79 9.80 -0.61 -5.97
N GLY A 80 9.09 -0.64 -4.85
CA GLY A 80 7.90 -1.50 -4.67
C GLY A 80 6.78 -1.18 -5.66
N VAL A 81 6.37 0.09 -5.74
CA VAL A 81 5.36 0.53 -6.70
C VAL A 81 5.79 0.25 -8.14
N LYS A 82 7.07 0.48 -8.49
CA LYS A 82 7.61 0.13 -9.81
C LYS A 82 7.45 -1.36 -10.12
N SER A 83 7.76 -2.22 -9.14
CA SER A 83 7.59 -3.67 -9.23
C SER A 83 6.13 -4.06 -9.46
N ILE A 84 5.20 -3.47 -8.70
CA ILE A 84 3.75 -3.71 -8.81
C ILE A 84 3.23 -3.29 -10.18
N ILE A 85 3.51 -2.06 -10.63
CA ILE A 85 3.07 -1.55 -11.94
C ILE A 85 3.57 -2.47 -13.06
N SER A 86 4.84 -2.88 -13.01
CA SER A 86 5.40 -3.80 -14.01
C SER A 86 4.69 -5.15 -14.00
N ALA A 87 4.42 -5.73 -12.82
CA ALA A 87 3.75 -7.03 -12.69
C ALA A 87 2.26 -7.00 -13.09
N LEU A 88 1.63 -5.82 -13.02
CA LEU A 88 0.27 -5.58 -13.51
C LEU A 88 0.21 -5.18 -14.99
N GLY A 89 1.33 -5.24 -15.72
CA GLY A 89 1.35 -4.94 -17.16
C GLY A 89 1.27 -3.45 -17.49
N GLY A 90 1.69 -2.58 -16.57
CA GLY A 90 1.62 -1.12 -16.73
C GLY A 90 0.34 -0.49 -16.21
N GLU A 91 -0.60 -1.29 -15.68
CA GLU A 91 -1.85 -0.80 -15.10
C GLU A 91 -1.59 0.16 -13.93
N LEU A 92 -2.28 1.29 -13.94
CA LEU A 92 -2.15 2.34 -12.92
C LEU A 92 -3.45 2.57 -12.16
N SER A 93 -4.55 1.89 -12.49
CA SER A 93 -5.86 2.13 -11.89
C SER A 93 -6.04 1.56 -10.48
N PHE A 94 -5.05 1.73 -9.59
CA PHE A 94 -5.12 1.39 -8.18
C PHE A 94 -4.84 2.61 -7.28
N TYR A 95 -5.44 2.62 -6.09
CA TYR A 95 -5.21 3.65 -5.10
C TYR A 95 -3.84 3.46 -4.44
N ARG A 96 -3.16 4.58 -4.19
CA ARG A 96 -1.93 4.65 -3.39
C ARG A 96 -2.13 5.53 -2.19
N PHE A 97 -1.90 4.93 -1.02
CA PHE A 97 -1.94 5.60 0.26
C PHE A 97 -0.50 5.84 0.67
N ARG A 98 -0.05 7.09 0.51
CA ARG A 98 1.33 7.49 0.71
C ARG A 98 1.49 8.01 2.12
N VAL A 99 2.15 7.21 2.95
CA VAL A 99 2.49 7.47 4.35
C VAL A 99 3.77 8.30 4.37
N GLY A 100 3.66 9.55 4.79
CA GLY A 100 4.77 10.49 4.85
C GLY A 100 5.76 10.08 5.93
N ILE A 101 7.00 9.87 5.52
CA ILE A 101 8.13 9.58 6.41
C ILE A 101 9.14 10.73 6.42
N GLY A 102 8.89 11.80 5.67
CA GLY A 102 9.85 12.89 5.51
C GLY A 102 11.16 12.42 4.87
N ARG A 103 12.18 13.25 5.02
CA ARG A 103 13.55 12.94 4.57
C ARG A 103 14.54 13.86 5.26
N ASP A 104 15.75 13.38 5.48
CA ASP A 104 16.93 14.18 5.84
C ASP A 104 17.96 14.21 4.69
N ASP A 105 19.17 14.68 4.97
CA ASP A 105 20.24 14.76 3.96
C ASP A 105 20.87 13.40 3.60
N THR A 106 20.40 12.31 4.19
CA THR A 106 20.87 10.95 3.91
C THR A 106 20.42 10.48 2.51
N ASP A 107 21.20 9.58 1.92
CA ASP A 107 20.78 8.85 0.74
C ASP A 107 19.43 8.14 0.97
N ALA A 108 18.54 8.19 -0.03
CA ALA A 108 17.17 7.71 0.09
C ALA A 108 17.11 6.22 0.45
N ALA A 109 17.96 5.40 -0.18
CA ALA A 109 17.94 3.96 0.05
C ALA A 109 18.41 3.62 1.47
N THR A 110 19.32 4.43 2.01
CA THR A 110 19.76 4.29 3.41
C THR A 110 18.68 4.75 4.37
N TYR A 111 18.03 5.90 4.11
CA TYR A 111 16.99 6.46 4.97
C TYR A 111 15.79 5.54 5.14
N VAL A 112 15.24 4.98 4.05
CA VAL A 112 14.05 4.10 4.10
C VAL A 112 14.28 2.76 4.81
N LEU A 113 15.55 2.39 5.06
CA LEU A 113 15.92 1.20 5.81
C LEU A 113 16.10 1.47 7.31
N GLN A 114 16.05 2.72 7.74
CA GLN A 114 16.13 3.09 9.15
C GLN A 114 14.85 2.70 9.91
N ARG A 115 14.97 2.65 11.24
CA ARG A 115 13.81 2.39 12.09
C ARG A 115 13.05 3.70 12.31
N LEU A 116 11.72 3.62 12.24
CA LEU A 116 10.84 4.67 12.76
C LEU A 116 11.17 4.97 14.22
N SER A 117 11.10 6.24 14.58
CA SER A 117 11.16 6.68 15.97
C SER A 117 10.00 6.10 16.79
N SER A 118 10.13 6.11 18.11
CA SER A 118 9.04 5.67 19.01
C SER A 118 7.78 6.52 18.84
N HIS A 119 7.93 7.80 18.48
CA HIS A 119 6.81 8.70 18.22
C HIS A 119 6.06 8.31 16.95
N GLU A 120 6.76 8.21 15.81
CA GLU A 120 6.17 7.81 14.54
C GLU A 120 5.52 6.42 14.62
N ARG A 121 6.17 5.47 15.30
CA ARG A 121 5.61 4.14 15.48
C ARG A 121 4.28 4.20 16.24
N ARG A 122 4.22 4.98 17.31
CA ARG A 122 2.99 5.14 18.11
C ARG A 122 1.89 5.78 17.28
N TYR A 123 2.19 6.88 16.58
CA TYR A 123 1.23 7.56 15.73
C TYR A 123 0.59 6.62 14.71
N TRP A 124 1.40 5.85 13.96
CA TRP A 124 0.88 4.94 12.94
C TRP A 124 0.19 3.68 13.47
N THR A 125 0.30 3.40 14.78
CA THR A 125 -0.48 2.35 15.45
C THR A 125 -1.75 2.88 16.14
N GLU A 126 -1.92 4.19 16.22
CA GLU A 126 -3.03 4.88 16.88
C GLU A 126 -3.69 5.82 15.84
N ASP A 127 -3.55 7.14 15.96
CA ASP A 127 -4.22 8.15 15.12
C ASP A 127 -4.06 7.92 13.60
N GLY A 128 -2.86 7.50 13.17
CA GLY A 128 -2.57 7.23 11.77
C GLY A 128 -3.34 6.02 11.22
N LEU A 129 -3.66 5.03 12.08
CA LEU A 129 -4.48 3.88 11.70
C LEU A 129 -5.92 4.31 11.44
N ASP A 130 -6.50 5.12 12.33
CA ASP A 130 -7.86 5.66 12.16
C ASP A 130 -7.99 6.48 10.88
N LEU A 131 -6.97 7.29 10.57
CA LEU A 131 -6.90 8.05 9.32
C LEU A 131 -6.89 7.14 8.09
N ILE A 132 -6.09 6.06 8.10
CA ILE A 132 -6.04 5.09 7.00
C ILE A 132 -7.38 4.38 6.84
N LEU A 133 -8.01 3.95 7.94
CA LEU A 133 -9.30 3.27 7.92
C LEU A 133 -10.41 4.17 7.34
N ALA A 134 -10.44 5.45 7.72
CA ALA A 134 -11.37 6.42 7.17
C ALA A 134 -11.19 6.61 5.65
N GLU A 135 -9.95 6.59 5.14
CA GLU A 135 -9.70 6.66 3.70
C GLU A 135 -10.05 5.36 2.97
N ILE A 136 -9.83 4.20 3.57
CA ILE A 136 -10.29 2.91 3.03
C ILE A 136 -11.83 2.94 2.89
N GLU A 137 -12.53 3.46 3.89
CA GLU A 137 -13.98 3.61 3.84
C GLU A 137 -14.44 4.50 2.67
N LYS A 138 -13.79 5.65 2.47
CA LYS A 138 -14.08 6.54 1.34
C LYS A 138 -13.85 5.85 -0.01
N VAL A 139 -12.80 5.02 -0.12
CA VAL A 139 -12.51 4.26 -1.35
C VAL A 139 -13.55 3.17 -1.58
N ALA A 140 -13.94 2.44 -0.53
CA ALA A 140 -14.95 1.40 -0.62
C ALA A 140 -16.31 1.96 -1.08
N ARG A 141 -16.76 3.08 -0.50
CA ARG A 141 -18.02 3.75 -0.87
C ARG A 141 -18.05 4.30 -2.30
N LYS A 142 -16.89 4.54 -2.93
CA LYS A 142 -16.80 4.99 -4.34
C LYS A 142 -16.82 3.85 -5.35
N ASN A 143 -16.55 2.62 -4.90
CA ASN A 143 -16.38 1.44 -5.75
C ASN A 143 -17.47 0.38 -5.56
N GLY A 144 -18.27 0.48 -4.50
CA GLY A 144 -19.49 -0.32 -4.29
C GLY A 144 -20.72 0.42 -4.81
#